data_AF-A0A931TCD7-F1
#
_entry.id   AF-A0A931TCD7-F1
#
_cell.length_a   1.000
_cell.length_b   1.000
_cell.length_c   1.000
_cell.angle_alpha   90.00
_cell.angle_beta   90.00
_cell.angle_gamma   90.00
#
_symmetry.space_group_name_H-M   'P 1'
#
loop_
_entity.id
_entity.type
_entity.pdbx_description
1 polymer ?
#
loop_
_entity_poly.entity_id
_entity_poly.type
_entity_poly.pdbx_seq_one_letter_code
_entity_poly.pdbx_strand_id
1 'polypeptide(L)' 'MVSVLERLETLAPGQTLVVIHDRRPMFLYPQLDERGFSHETHEPRPGVVRIVIRRPAA' A
#
# COMPACT_ATOMS: atom_id res chain seq x y z
N MET A 1 -14.22 -8.23 -7.06
CA MET A 1 -13.52 -6.95 -6.85
C MET A 1 -12.41 -7.21 -5.86
N VAL A 2 -11.14 -7.28 -6.30
CA VAL A 2 -10.02 -7.61 -5.42
C VAL A 2 -9.55 -6.34 -4.71
N SER A 3 -9.49 -6.37 -3.38
CA SER A 3 -9.01 -5.26 -2.57
C SER A 3 -7.47 -5.23 -2.56
N VAL A 4 -6.88 -4.04 -2.46
CA VAL A 4 -5.42 -3.88 -2.29
C VAL A 4 -4.90 -4.74 -1.13
N LEU A 5 -5.70 -4.90 -0.07
CA LEU A 5 -5.41 -5.75 1.08
C LEU A 5 -5.23 -7.23 0.71
N GLU A 6 -6.08 -7.79 -0.15
CA GLU A 6 -5.95 -9.19 -0.60
C GLU A 6 -4.67 -9.39 -1.42
N ARG A 7 -4.28 -8.41 -2.24
CA ARG A 7 -3.00 -8.43 -2.97
C ARG A 7 -1.82 -8.40 -2.01
N LEU A 8 -1.91 -7.62 -0.94
CA LEU A 8 -0.86 -7.52 0.08
C LEU A 8 -0.66 -8.82 0.85
N GLU A 9 -1.73 -9.57 1.11
CA GLU A 9 -1.65 -10.88 1.78
C GLU A 9 -0.92 -11.93 0.92
N THR A 10 -0.97 -11.81 -0.40
CA THR A 10 -0.27 -12.71 -1.33
C THR A 10 1.19 -12.32 -1.62
N LEU A 11 1.65 -11.14 -1.19
CA LEU A 11 3.05 -10.70 -1.42
C LEU A 11 4.02 -11.58 -0.64
N ALA A 12 5.14 -11.98 -1.21
CA ALA A 12 6.19 -12.65 -0.46
C ALA A 12 6.91 -11.68 0.52
N PRO A 13 7.51 -12.17 1.61
CA PRO A 13 8.32 -11.36 2.51
C PRO A 13 9.41 -10.58 1.75
N GLY A 14 9.57 -9.29 2.06
CA GLY A 14 10.50 -8.40 1.36
C GLY A 14 10.02 -7.86 0.01
N GLN A 15 8.86 -8.28 -0.50
CA GLN A 15 8.29 -7.71 -1.72
C GLN A 15 7.62 -6.35 -1.47
N THR A 16 7.55 -5.57 -2.54
CA THR A 16 6.95 -4.24 -2.56
C THR A 16 5.77 -4.21 -3.52
N LEU A 17 4.64 -3.64 -3.07
CA LEU A 17 3.48 -3.35 -3.90
C LEU A 17 3.36 -1.85 -4.10
N VAL A 18 3.16 -1.44 -5.35
CA VAL A 18 2.89 -0.04 -5.70
C VAL A 18 1.44 0.08 -6.10
N VAL A 19 0.73 0.98 -5.42
CA VAL A 19 -0.68 1.28 -5.66
C VAL A 19 -0.77 2.70 -6.18
N ILE A 20 -1.47 2.89 -7.29
CA ILE A 20 -1.78 4.22 -7.83
C ILE A 20 -3.26 4.47 -7.60
N HIS A 21 -3.57 5.62 -7.03
CA HIS A 21 -4.92 6.02 -6.71
C HIS A 21 -5.12 7.50 -7.03
N ASP A 22 -6.32 7.86 -7.43
CA ASP A 22 -6.67 9.25 -7.76
C ASP A 22 -6.70 10.17 -6.52
N ARG A 23 -6.79 9.57 -5.33
CA ARG A 23 -6.88 10.24 -4.03
C ARG A 23 -6.33 9.37 -2.90
N ARG A 24 -6.00 9.99 -1.75
CA ARG A 24 -5.48 9.26 -0.59
C ARG A 24 -6.55 8.31 -0.02
N PRO A 25 -6.31 6.99 0.01
CA PRO A 25 -7.22 6.03 0.60
C PRO A 25 -7.01 6.00 2.12
N MET A 26 -7.67 6.91 2.83
CA MET A 26 -7.52 7.07 4.29
C MET A 26 -7.82 5.79 5.08
N PHE A 27 -8.71 4.93 4.59
CA PHE A 27 -9.04 3.65 5.23
C PHE A 27 -7.95 2.57 5.05
N LEU A 28 -7.07 2.73 4.06
CA LEU A 28 -6.03 1.74 3.78
C LEU A 28 -4.89 1.84 4.81
N TYR A 29 -4.43 3.04 5.15
CA TYR A 29 -3.30 3.25 6.06
C TYR A 29 -3.42 2.51 7.42
N PRO A 30 -4.52 2.64 8.18
CA PRO A 30 -4.63 1.92 9.45
C PRO A 30 -4.61 0.40 9.27
N GLN A 31 -5.13 -0.11 8.15
CA GLN A 31 -5.10 -1.55 7.82
C GLN A 31 -3.67 -2.04 7.50
N LEU A 32 -2.81 -1.17 6.96
CA LEU A 32 -1.38 -1.47 6.73
C LEU A 32 -0.61 -1.50 8.04
N ASP A 33 -0.86 -0.51 8.91
CA ASP A 33 -0.21 -0.39 10.22
C ASP A 33 -0.59 -1.55 11.14
N GLU A 34 -1.88 -1.91 11.21
CA GLU A 34 -2.37 -3.08 11.97
C GLU A 34 -1.70 -4.40 11.55
N ARG A 35 -1.34 -4.52 10.27
CA ARG A 35 -0.68 -5.70 9.71
C ARG A 35 0.86 -5.59 9.72
N GLY A 36 1.42 -4.48 10.18
CA GLY A 36 2.87 -4.25 10.24
C GLY A 36 3.54 -4.00 8.89
N PHE A 37 2.79 -3.60 7.86
CA PHE A 37 3.37 -3.22 6.56
C PHE A 37 3.94 -1.80 6.63
N SER A 38 5.14 -1.61 6.09
CA SER A 38 5.68 -0.26 5.90
C SER A 38 5.08 0.36 4.64
N HIS A 39 4.63 1.60 4.71
CA HIS A 39 4.03 2.28 3.56
C HIS A 39 4.56 3.70 3.39
N GLU A 40 4.79 4.11 2.15
CA GLU A 40 5.21 5.45 1.78
C GLU A 40 4.22 6.03 0.77
N THR A 41 3.75 7.24 1.01
CA THR A 41 2.82 7.92 0.10
C THR A 41 3.52 9.08 -0.61
N HIS A 42 3.43 9.09 -1.93
CA HIS A 42 4.03 10.08 -2.80
C HIS A 42 2.96 10.65 -3.72
N GLU A 43 2.99 11.97 -3.94
CA GLU A 43 2.07 12.65 -4.88
C GLU A 43 2.88 13.27 -6.01
N PRO A 44 3.29 12.48 -7.01
CA PRO A 44 4.17 12.97 -8.08
C PRO A 44 3.50 14.03 -8.96
N ARG A 45 2.16 14.02 -9.03
CA ARG A 45 1.35 14.96 -9.81
C ARG A 45 0.03 15.21 -9.10
N PRO A 46 -0.62 16.38 -9.31
CA PRO A 46 -1.95 16.65 -8.79
C PRO A 46 -2.94 15.56 -9.22
N GLY A 47 -3.66 14.98 -8.27
CA GLY A 47 -4.63 13.91 -8.52
C GLY A 47 -4.03 12.52 -8.75
N VAL A 48 -2.72 12.34 -8.49
CA VAL A 48 -2.07 11.03 -8.52
C VAL A 48 -1.42 10.78 -7.17
N VAL A 49 -1.97 9.84 -6.42
CA VAL A 49 -1.44 9.35 -5.16
C VAL A 49 -0.81 7.98 -5.41
N ARG A 50 0.51 7.93 -5.25
CA ARG A 50 1.30 6.71 -5.34
C ARG A 50 1.65 6.22 -3.95
N ILE A 51 1.16 5.04 -3.58
CA ILE A 51 1.46 4.40 -2.31
C ILE A 51 2.39 3.23 -2.57
N VAL A 52 3.53 3.21 -1.91
CA VAL A 52 4.53 2.14 -1.96
C VAL A 52 4.44 1.38 -0.65
N ILE A 53 4.00 0.13 -0.70
CA ILE A 53 3.78 -0.71 0.46
C ILE A 53 4.82 -1.82 0.43
N ARG A 54 5.65 -1.93 1.48
CA ARG A 54 6.66 -2.96 1.65
C ARG A 54 6.19 -3.98 2.68
N ARG A 55 6.24 -5.25 2.29
CA ARG A 55 6.11 -6.37 3.23
C ARG A 55 7.42 -6.50 4.00
N PRO A 56 7.42 -6.46 5.34
CA PRO A 56 8.63 -6.78 6.09
C PRO A 56 9.09 -8.20 5.74
N ALA A 57 10.39 -8.36 5.51
CA ALA A 57 11.03 -9.66 5.47
C ALA A 57 11.21 -10.11 6.92
N ALA A 58 10.19 -10.76 7.49
CA ALA A 58 10.30 -11.40 8.80
C ALA A 58 11.29 -12.57 8.72
#